data_AF-A0A1M5Z6N8-F1
#
_entry.id   AF-A0A1M5Z6N8-F1
#
_cell.length_a   1.000
_cell.length_b   1.000
_cell.length_c   1.000
_cell.angle_alpha   90.00
_cell.angle_beta   90.00
_cell.angle_gamma   90.00
#
_symmetry.space_group_name_H-M   'P 1'
#
loop_
_entity.id
_entity.type
_entity.pdbx_description
1 polymer ?
#
loop_
_entity_poly.entity_id
_entity_poly.type
_entity_poly.pdbx_seq_one_letter_code
_entity_poly.pdbx_strand_id
1 'polypeptide(L)'
;MMSEQLNETLLELKQTKERESRLAEENQVIFATLSALSQSQNKYQIFDELNKVLSRYIQFDDFVVISKEKSEVNFSTFLSSGAEFEHCYWGYRNKFHRALNGECILVFEPEQVEEFQSLPEPIKATIHSALIIGIRAQASDSVLLLFGREKGQFDIETKATLSRFRPLIERAIGDIEHKEELQTLVSLRTQELQEARQAAEKANETKSQFLAMMSHELRTPLNAVIGIIELLRRDSDEHQNKLLTRMENSADLLHAIIGDILDISVIESGHSRLNKQWINLHDRLANAFEYHEKSASQKGLAFELEIQVCRAYEYFIDPARLIQIVFNLAGNSIKFTDKGKVSVHIRSEKQLLKIQVADTGIGMDSGSLNQLFEPFMQVDNTRTRNYGGTGLGLAITKHLVELMDGYIQVSSQLKKGTVFTITLPLQMQRIIKEQANEQDIRTLPVKSSGNILVVEDTRTNQVVIQLLLTQMGYNVTIVDNGQLSLEIVDTEEQFDLILMDISMPVMDGIEATQKLRAKGIGTPIIALTAHSTPEDKQRCLDAGMNDWIVKPFRSHHIDEVVMSYLNQD
;
A
#
# COMPACT_ATOMS: atom_id res chain seq x y z
N MET A 1 -0.61 -90.32 33.09
CA MET A 1 0.73 -89.75 32.88
C MET A 1 0.92 -89.13 31.49
N MET A 2 1.11 -89.86 30.38
CA MET A 2 1.40 -89.24 29.07
C MET A 2 0.27 -88.31 28.54
N SER A 3 -0.99 -88.70 28.73
CA SER A 3 -2.15 -87.87 28.32
C SER A 3 -2.38 -86.64 29.21
N GLU A 4 -1.87 -86.66 30.43
CA GLU A 4 -2.00 -85.54 31.40
C GLU A 4 -0.97 -84.46 31.08
N GLN A 5 0.29 -84.87 30.87
CA GLN A 5 1.35 -83.96 30.44
C GLN A 5 1.07 -83.32 29.07
N LEU A 6 0.42 -84.05 28.15
CA LEU A 6 0.02 -83.50 26.85
C LEU A 6 -1.10 -82.45 26.98
N ASN A 7 -2.06 -82.67 27.88
CA ASN A 7 -3.14 -81.70 28.12
C ASN A 7 -2.64 -80.46 28.87
N GLU A 8 -1.70 -80.64 29.81
CA GLU A 8 -1.06 -79.54 30.54
C GLU A 8 -0.23 -78.67 29.59
N THR A 9 0.59 -79.28 28.73
CA THR A 9 1.36 -78.55 27.69
C THR A 9 0.47 -77.89 26.64
N LEU A 10 -0.66 -78.49 26.25
CA LEU A 10 -1.64 -77.85 25.36
C LEU A 10 -2.31 -76.63 26.01
N LEU A 11 -2.60 -76.69 27.31
CA LEU A 11 -3.16 -75.58 28.06
C LEU A 11 -2.16 -74.43 28.19
N GLU A 12 -0.90 -74.73 28.52
CA GLU A 12 0.19 -73.75 28.55
C GLU A 12 0.41 -73.10 27.18
N LEU A 13 0.41 -73.88 26.10
CA LEU A 13 0.58 -73.37 24.74
C LEU A 13 -0.59 -72.45 24.34
N LYS A 14 -1.82 -72.80 24.75
CA LYS A 14 -3.00 -71.97 24.50
C LYS A 14 -2.92 -70.64 25.26
N GLN A 15 -2.57 -70.67 26.55
CA GLN A 15 -2.37 -69.45 27.35
C GLN A 15 -1.23 -68.58 26.80
N THR A 16 -0.16 -69.21 26.32
CA THR A 16 0.97 -68.50 25.69
C THR A 16 0.55 -67.82 24.40
N LYS A 17 -0.21 -68.51 23.54
CA LYS A 17 -0.76 -67.91 22.30
C LYS A 17 -1.73 -66.77 22.57
N GLU A 18 -2.60 -66.90 23.56
CA GLU A 18 -3.52 -65.83 23.95
C GLU A 18 -2.75 -64.60 24.46
N ARG A 19 -1.68 -64.81 25.22
CA ARG A 19 -0.79 -63.75 25.68
C ARG A 19 -0.04 -63.07 24.52
N GLU A 20 0.50 -63.84 23.57
CA GLU A 20 1.16 -63.29 22.38
C GLU A 20 0.20 -62.47 21.51
N SER A 21 -1.02 -62.96 21.31
CA SER A 21 -2.03 -62.23 20.54
C SER A 21 -2.37 -60.88 21.18
N ARG A 22 -2.52 -60.84 22.52
CA ARG A 22 -2.78 -59.60 23.25
C ARG A 22 -1.61 -58.61 23.11
N LEU A 23 -0.38 -59.09 23.22
CA LEU A 23 0.83 -58.26 23.03
C LEU A 23 0.97 -57.72 21.60
N ALA A 24 0.58 -58.50 20.60
CA ALA A 24 0.60 -58.05 19.20
C ALA A 24 -0.41 -56.92 18.95
N GLU A 25 -1.61 -57.04 19.53
CA GLU A 25 -2.65 -56.00 19.47
C GLU A 25 -2.20 -54.70 20.17
N GLU A 26 -1.61 -54.81 21.37
CA GLU A 26 -1.03 -53.66 22.08
C GLU A 26 0.02 -52.93 21.23
N ASN A 27 0.95 -53.66 20.62
CA ASN A 27 1.97 -53.08 19.76
C ASN A 27 1.36 -52.39 18.52
N GLN A 28 0.33 -52.97 17.92
CA GLN A 28 -0.34 -52.37 16.77
C GLN A 28 -1.02 -51.04 17.14
N VAL A 29 -1.65 -50.97 18.31
CA VAL A 29 -2.26 -49.73 18.82
C VAL A 29 -1.20 -48.68 19.11
N ILE A 30 -0.04 -49.05 19.67
CA ILE A 30 1.10 -48.13 19.87
C ILE A 30 1.51 -47.48 18.54
N PHE A 31 1.69 -48.26 17.46
CA PHE A 31 2.07 -47.72 16.15
C PHE A 31 0.99 -46.84 15.51
N ALA A 32 -0.29 -47.22 15.64
CA ALA A 32 -1.40 -46.42 15.16
C ALA A 32 -1.47 -45.06 15.89
N THR A 33 -1.26 -45.08 17.20
CA THR A 33 -1.28 -43.87 18.04
C THR A 33 -0.09 -42.96 17.73
N LEU A 34 1.12 -43.52 17.56
CA LEU A 34 2.30 -42.77 17.12
C LEU A 34 2.04 -41.99 15.83
N SER A 35 1.30 -42.59 14.88
CA SER A 35 0.92 -41.93 13.63
C SER A 35 -0.07 -40.79 13.87
N ALA A 36 -1.07 -40.98 14.73
CA ALA A 36 -2.06 -39.96 15.07
C ALA A 36 -1.44 -38.75 15.80
N LEU A 37 -0.49 -38.99 16.72
CA LEU A 37 0.21 -37.93 17.46
C LEU A 37 0.97 -36.95 16.55
N SER A 38 1.52 -37.46 15.44
CA SER A 38 2.20 -36.61 14.46
C SER A 38 1.28 -35.55 13.85
N GLN A 39 -0.03 -35.85 13.73
CA GLN A 39 -1.04 -34.99 13.12
C GLN A 39 -1.71 -34.01 14.10
N SER A 40 -1.49 -34.15 15.41
CA SER A 40 -2.12 -33.30 16.42
C SER A 40 -1.73 -31.82 16.27
N GLN A 41 -2.66 -30.89 16.51
CA GLN A 41 -2.44 -29.45 16.34
C GLN A 41 -1.89 -28.75 17.59
N ASN A 42 -2.10 -29.31 18.78
CA ASN A 42 -1.66 -28.74 20.04
C ASN A 42 -1.29 -29.81 21.08
N LYS A 43 -0.64 -29.38 22.16
CA LYS A 43 -0.18 -30.28 23.23
C LYS A 43 -1.30 -31.01 23.98
N TYR A 44 -2.47 -30.38 24.12
CA TYR A 44 -3.63 -30.97 24.80
C TYR A 44 -4.24 -32.12 23.99
N GLN A 45 -4.23 -32.04 22.65
CA GLN A 45 -4.66 -33.14 21.79
C GLN A 45 -3.71 -34.34 21.89
N ILE A 46 -2.40 -34.09 21.96
CA ILE A 46 -1.40 -35.15 22.17
C ILE A 46 -1.62 -35.83 23.52
N PHE A 47 -1.87 -35.04 24.56
CA PHE A 47 -2.16 -35.54 25.91
C PHE A 47 -3.46 -36.34 25.99
N ASP A 48 -4.54 -35.83 25.39
CA ASP A 48 -5.86 -36.48 25.39
C ASP A 48 -5.83 -37.81 24.62
N GLU A 49 -5.14 -37.88 23.47
CA GLU A 49 -4.94 -39.13 22.75
C GLU A 49 -4.12 -40.15 23.56
N LEU A 50 -3.06 -39.69 24.25
CA LEU A 50 -2.29 -40.56 25.14
C LEU A 50 -3.16 -41.08 26.30
N ASN A 51 -3.98 -40.23 26.90
CA ASN A 51 -4.92 -40.57 27.98
C ASN A 51 -5.95 -41.62 27.51
N LYS A 52 -6.56 -41.41 26.34
CA LYS A 52 -7.53 -42.35 25.74
C LYS A 52 -6.92 -43.72 25.45
N VAL A 53 -5.65 -43.77 25.08
CA VAL A 53 -4.97 -45.03 24.76
C VAL A 53 -4.57 -45.76 26.04
N LEU A 54 -3.97 -45.06 27.00
CA LEU A 54 -3.56 -45.67 28.27
C LEU A 54 -4.76 -46.17 29.09
N SER A 55 -5.87 -45.42 29.12
CA SER A 55 -7.08 -45.80 29.88
C SER A 55 -7.76 -47.08 29.39
N ARG A 56 -7.47 -47.54 28.15
CA ARG A 56 -7.95 -48.84 27.64
C ARG A 56 -7.26 -50.04 28.26
N TYR A 57 -6.02 -49.86 28.74
CA TYR A 57 -5.16 -50.95 29.22
C TYR A 57 -4.83 -50.83 30.71
N ILE A 58 -4.91 -49.62 31.28
CA ILE A 58 -4.63 -49.34 32.68
C ILE A 58 -5.78 -48.53 33.23
N GLN A 59 -6.45 -49.02 34.28
CA GLN A 59 -7.49 -48.27 34.97
C GLN A 59 -6.86 -47.30 35.97
N PHE A 60 -6.91 -46.00 35.67
CA PHE A 60 -6.45 -44.92 36.54
C PHE A 60 -7.53 -43.82 36.62
N ASP A 61 -7.51 -43.06 37.70
CA ASP A 61 -8.46 -41.98 37.96
C ASP A 61 -7.91 -40.63 37.51
N ASP A 62 -6.63 -40.38 37.79
CA ASP A 62 -5.96 -39.13 37.44
C ASP A 62 -4.66 -39.39 36.68
N PHE A 63 -4.38 -38.54 35.70
CA PHE A 63 -3.21 -38.61 34.84
C PHE A 63 -2.50 -37.26 34.84
N VAL A 64 -1.25 -37.25 35.29
CA VAL A 64 -0.43 -36.04 35.44
C VAL A 64 0.93 -36.25 34.79
N VAL A 65 1.39 -35.26 34.04
CA VAL A 65 2.76 -35.17 33.51
C VAL A 65 3.41 -33.97 34.16
N ILE A 66 4.51 -34.22 34.87
CA ILE A 66 5.36 -33.19 35.44
C ILE A 66 6.62 -33.09 34.60
N SER A 67 7.10 -31.87 34.38
CA SER A 67 8.31 -31.63 33.58
C SER A 67 9.21 -30.63 34.29
N LYS A 68 10.51 -30.75 34.04
CA LYS A 68 11.52 -29.79 34.44
C LYS A 68 12.50 -29.58 33.30
N GLU A 69 12.93 -28.35 33.12
CA GLU A 69 14.08 -28.09 32.26
C GLU A 69 15.35 -28.74 32.84
N LYS A 70 16.35 -29.01 31.99
CA LYS A 70 17.63 -29.58 32.45
C LYS A 70 18.39 -28.66 33.41
N SER A 71 18.13 -27.36 33.35
CA SER A 71 18.65 -26.30 34.23
C SER A 71 17.99 -26.27 35.60
N GLU A 72 16.76 -26.79 35.72
CA GLU A 72 15.94 -26.68 36.92
C GLU A 72 16.05 -27.92 37.82
N VAL A 73 15.90 -27.67 39.12
CA VAL A 73 16.03 -28.72 40.16
C VAL A 73 14.70 -29.40 40.43
N ASN A 74 13.57 -28.69 40.36
CA ASN A 74 12.25 -29.22 40.73
C ASN A 74 11.34 -29.31 39.51
N PHE A 75 10.32 -30.16 39.58
CA PHE A 75 9.34 -30.24 38.51
C PHE A 75 8.17 -29.29 38.74
N SER A 76 7.59 -28.85 37.64
CA SER A 76 6.29 -28.21 37.58
C SER A 76 5.29 -29.12 36.86
N THR A 77 4.00 -28.93 37.12
CA THR A 77 2.96 -29.64 36.37
C THR A 77 2.95 -29.12 34.93
N PHE A 78 3.18 -30.01 33.98
CA PHE A 78 3.18 -29.70 32.56
C PHE A 78 1.79 -29.89 31.95
N LEU A 79 1.15 -31.03 32.23
CA LEU A 79 -0.19 -31.39 31.79
C LEU A 79 -0.87 -32.23 32.88
N SER A 80 -2.17 -32.06 33.08
CA SER A 80 -2.95 -32.87 34.03
C SER A 80 -4.38 -33.09 33.57
N SER A 81 -5.00 -34.19 34.01
CA SER A 81 -6.42 -34.48 33.80
C SER A 81 -7.33 -33.64 34.71
N GLY A 82 -6.83 -33.19 35.86
CA GLY A 82 -7.54 -32.36 36.84
C GLY A 82 -6.86 -31.01 37.07
N ALA A 83 -7.66 -29.96 37.29
CA ALA A 83 -7.19 -28.60 37.55
C ALA A 83 -6.51 -28.47 38.92
N GLU A 84 -6.84 -29.37 39.86
CA GLU A 84 -6.23 -29.46 41.18
C GLU A 84 -4.72 -29.71 41.14
N PHE A 85 -4.20 -30.29 40.05
CA PHE A 85 -2.78 -30.59 39.89
C PHE A 85 -1.97 -29.47 39.22
N GLU A 86 -2.58 -28.47 38.58
CA GLU A 86 -1.88 -27.47 37.74
C GLU A 86 -0.87 -26.62 38.52
N HIS A 87 -1.13 -26.37 39.81
CA HIS A 87 -0.31 -25.49 40.66
C HIS A 87 0.44 -26.26 41.77
N CYS A 88 0.64 -27.56 41.57
CA CYS A 88 1.34 -28.40 42.53
C CYS A 88 2.86 -28.27 42.41
N TYR A 89 3.53 -28.31 43.56
CA TYR A 89 4.99 -28.33 43.64
C TYR A 89 5.50 -29.77 43.78
N TRP A 90 6.44 -30.16 42.92
CA TRP A 90 6.97 -31.52 42.85
C TRP A 90 8.48 -31.52 43.09
N GLY A 91 8.87 -31.91 44.31
CA GLY A 91 10.29 -31.96 44.69
C GLY A 91 11.03 -33.11 44.00
N TYR A 92 12.20 -32.84 43.43
CA TYR A 92 13.06 -33.91 42.90
C TYR A 92 13.65 -34.74 44.03
N ARG A 93 13.28 -36.03 44.06
CA ARG A 93 13.67 -37.01 45.08
C ARG A 93 13.94 -38.38 44.42
N ASN A 94 14.24 -39.37 45.25
CA ASN A 94 14.81 -40.65 44.84
C ASN A 94 13.93 -41.43 43.84
N LYS A 95 12.60 -41.49 44.05
CA LYS A 95 11.70 -42.22 43.14
C LYS A 95 11.64 -41.55 41.76
N PHE A 96 11.57 -40.23 41.69
CA PHE A 96 11.62 -39.53 40.38
C PHE A 96 12.97 -39.70 39.68
N HIS A 97 14.09 -39.66 40.43
CA HIS A 97 15.41 -39.97 39.86
C HIS A 97 15.47 -41.39 39.29
N ARG A 98 14.97 -42.40 40.02
CA ARG A 98 14.90 -43.78 39.54
C ARG A 98 13.99 -43.94 38.32
N ALA A 99 12.84 -43.26 38.33
CA ALA A 99 11.92 -43.27 37.22
C ALA A 99 12.56 -42.71 35.93
N LEU A 100 13.28 -41.59 36.02
CA LEU A 100 14.02 -41.01 34.90
C LEU A 100 15.18 -41.90 34.40
N ASN A 101 15.71 -42.78 35.25
CA ASN A 101 16.69 -43.79 34.86
C ASN A 101 16.05 -45.07 34.27
N GLY A 102 14.74 -45.01 34.02
CA GLY A 102 14.00 -46.00 33.24
C GLY A 102 13.27 -47.06 34.06
N GLU A 103 13.22 -46.92 35.38
CA GLU A 103 12.43 -47.80 36.23
C GLU A 103 10.95 -47.37 36.24
N CYS A 104 10.03 -48.27 35.91
CA CYS A 104 8.62 -48.06 36.26
C CYS A 104 8.44 -48.33 37.75
N ILE A 105 7.83 -47.41 38.49
CA ILE A 105 7.68 -47.51 39.96
C ILE A 105 6.20 -47.63 40.30
N LEU A 106 5.88 -48.64 41.11
CA LEU A 106 4.57 -48.86 41.68
C LEU A 106 4.59 -48.41 43.14
N VAL A 107 3.63 -47.58 43.52
CA VAL A 107 3.48 -47.03 44.88
C VAL A 107 2.12 -47.42 45.43
N PHE A 108 2.11 -48.21 46.50
CA PHE A 108 0.88 -48.67 47.16
C PHE A 108 0.36 -47.72 48.24
N GLU A 109 1.23 -46.86 48.79
CA GLU A 109 0.85 -45.90 49.83
C GLU A 109 1.46 -44.52 49.52
N PRO A 110 0.89 -43.76 48.57
CA PRO A 110 1.43 -42.48 48.12
C PRO A 110 1.59 -41.44 49.25
N GLU A 111 0.72 -41.46 50.27
CA GLU A 111 0.79 -40.56 51.43
C GLU A 111 2.11 -40.66 52.22
N GLN A 112 2.76 -41.83 52.22
CA GLN A 112 4.02 -42.06 52.94
C GLN A 112 5.26 -41.72 52.12
N VAL A 113 5.09 -41.31 50.88
CA VAL A 113 6.17 -41.07 49.94
C VAL A 113 6.54 -39.59 49.93
N GLU A 114 7.82 -39.29 50.16
CA GLU A 114 8.34 -37.91 50.24
C GLU A 114 8.02 -37.06 49.01
N GLU A 115 8.04 -37.66 47.82
CA GLU A 115 7.69 -37.03 46.55
C GLU A 115 6.28 -36.43 46.52
N PHE A 116 5.35 -36.96 47.32
CA PHE A 116 3.93 -36.56 47.33
C PHE A 116 3.54 -35.75 48.57
N GLN A 117 4.45 -35.55 49.53
CA GLN A 117 4.16 -34.81 50.77
C GLN A 117 3.82 -33.32 50.51
N SER A 118 4.36 -32.74 49.43
CA SER A 118 4.12 -31.34 49.05
C SER A 118 2.79 -31.10 48.34
N LEU A 119 2.02 -32.15 48.05
CA LEU A 119 0.70 -32.01 47.43
C LEU A 119 -0.32 -31.34 48.39
N PRO A 120 -1.38 -30.71 47.88
CA PRO A 120 -2.51 -30.27 48.68
C PRO A 120 -3.21 -31.44 49.40
N GLU A 121 -3.68 -31.23 50.63
CA GLU A 121 -4.43 -32.25 51.41
C GLU A 121 -5.65 -32.85 50.69
N PRO A 122 -6.46 -32.10 49.90
CA PRO A 122 -7.57 -32.69 49.15
C PRO A 122 -7.15 -33.77 48.16
N ILE A 123 -5.94 -33.66 47.62
CA ILE A 123 -5.36 -34.58 46.64
C ILE A 123 -4.73 -35.79 47.35
N LYS A 124 -4.03 -35.56 48.47
CA LYS A 124 -3.45 -36.67 49.24
C LYS A 124 -4.51 -37.64 49.74
N ALA A 125 -5.63 -37.11 50.23
CA ALA A 125 -6.70 -37.92 50.80
C ALA A 125 -7.43 -38.82 49.78
N THR A 126 -7.36 -38.50 48.49
CA THR A 126 -8.04 -39.25 47.43
C THR A 126 -7.14 -40.25 46.72
N ILE A 127 -5.82 -40.06 46.75
CA ILE A 127 -4.87 -40.91 46.04
C ILE A 127 -4.44 -42.07 46.95
N HIS A 128 -4.74 -43.29 46.54
CA HIS A 128 -4.41 -44.50 47.30
C HIS A 128 -3.39 -45.41 46.60
N SER A 129 -3.13 -45.20 45.31
CA SER A 129 -2.03 -45.86 44.62
C SER A 129 -1.48 -44.97 43.49
N ALA A 130 -0.23 -45.19 43.09
CA ALA A 130 0.38 -44.44 41.99
C ALA A 130 1.31 -45.32 41.14
N LEU A 131 1.31 -45.08 39.83
CA LEU A 131 2.24 -45.64 38.86
C LEU A 131 3.08 -44.51 38.26
N ILE A 132 4.40 -44.67 38.28
CA ILE A 132 5.35 -43.62 37.90
C ILE A 132 6.26 -44.15 36.80
N ILE A 133 6.44 -43.37 35.74
CA ILE A 133 7.44 -43.62 34.70
C ILE A 133 8.15 -42.32 34.32
N GLY A 134 9.47 -42.37 34.15
CA GLY A 134 10.27 -41.21 33.77
C GLY A 134 10.72 -41.28 32.33
N ILE A 135 10.80 -40.10 31.71
CA ILE A 135 11.11 -39.88 30.32
C ILE A 135 12.15 -38.76 30.23
N ARG A 136 13.26 -39.05 29.55
CA ARG A 136 14.29 -38.05 29.25
C ARG A 136 14.13 -37.62 27.80
N ALA A 137 13.68 -36.39 27.60
CA ALA A 137 13.59 -35.78 26.29
C ALA A 137 14.87 -34.97 25.98
N GLN A 138 14.89 -34.34 24.80
CA GLN A 138 16.02 -33.51 24.40
C GLN A 138 16.09 -32.23 25.25
N ALA A 139 14.96 -31.58 25.51
CA ALA A 139 14.92 -30.31 26.25
C ALA A 139 14.59 -30.50 27.74
N SER A 140 13.69 -31.43 28.08
CA SER A 140 13.24 -31.62 29.47
C SER A 140 13.45 -33.04 30.01
N ASP A 141 13.41 -33.14 31.35
CA ASP A 141 13.15 -34.40 32.05
C ASP A 141 11.68 -34.38 32.48
N SER A 142 10.91 -35.38 32.05
CA SER A 142 9.49 -35.50 32.36
C SER A 142 9.19 -36.76 33.15
N VAL A 143 8.25 -36.69 34.07
CA VAL A 143 7.74 -37.83 34.82
C VAL A 143 6.23 -37.90 34.64
N LEU A 144 5.76 -39.07 34.25
CA LEU A 144 4.35 -39.38 34.10
C LEU A 144 3.86 -40.12 35.34
N LEU A 145 2.73 -39.66 35.88
CA LEU A 145 2.09 -40.13 37.09
C LEU A 145 0.66 -40.54 36.75
N LEU A 146 0.33 -41.80 37.00
CA LEU A 146 -1.04 -42.30 37.00
C LEU A 146 -1.45 -42.54 38.46
N PHE A 147 -2.56 -41.95 38.89
CA PHE A 147 -3.07 -42.12 40.24
C PHE A 147 -4.35 -42.96 40.25
N GLY A 148 -4.47 -43.77 41.29
CA GLY A 148 -5.63 -44.59 41.57
C GLY A 148 -6.26 -44.21 42.90
N ARG A 149 -7.59 -44.17 42.95
CA ARG A 149 -8.39 -43.91 44.15
C ARG A 149 -8.64 -45.15 44.97
N GLU A 150 -8.33 -46.33 44.45
CA GLU A 150 -8.47 -47.60 45.16
C GLU A 150 -7.10 -48.18 45.56
N LYS A 151 -7.05 -48.83 46.73
CA LYS A 151 -5.86 -49.56 47.18
C LYS A 151 -5.68 -50.81 46.32
N GLY A 152 -4.48 -50.97 45.76
CA GLY A 152 -4.16 -52.12 44.92
C GLY A 152 -4.70 -52.04 43.48
N GLN A 153 -5.19 -50.88 43.05
CA GLN A 153 -5.66 -50.63 41.68
C GLN A 153 -4.58 -50.87 40.61
N PHE A 154 -3.32 -50.70 40.99
CA PHE A 154 -2.17 -51.01 40.15
C PHE A 154 -1.43 -52.25 40.67
N ASP A 155 -1.00 -53.11 39.75
CA ASP A 155 -0.31 -54.36 40.02
C ASP A 155 0.95 -54.50 39.14
N ILE A 156 1.54 -55.70 39.14
CA ILE A 156 2.75 -56.00 38.37
C ILE A 156 2.45 -56.03 36.86
N GLU A 157 1.23 -56.39 36.45
CA GLU A 157 0.83 -56.44 35.05
C GLU A 157 0.66 -55.02 34.49
N THR A 158 -0.04 -54.12 35.20
CA THR A 158 -0.19 -52.71 34.78
C THR A 158 1.15 -51.99 34.74
N LYS A 159 2.05 -52.28 35.69
CA LYS A 159 3.44 -51.81 35.67
C LYS A 159 4.18 -52.24 34.39
N ALA A 160 4.06 -53.52 34.02
CA ALA A 160 4.69 -54.06 32.81
C ALA A 160 4.08 -53.43 31.55
N THR A 161 2.76 -53.21 31.54
CA THR A 161 2.05 -52.54 30.45
C THR A 161 2.51 -51.11 30.27
N LEU A 162 2.58 -50.29 31.33
CA LEU A 162 3.08 -48.90 31.21
C LEU A 162 4.52 -48.86 30.70
N SER A 163 5.35 -49.81 31.13
CA SER A 163 6.73 -49.94 30.64
C SER A 163 6.80 -50.22 29.13
N ARG A 164 5.84 -50.97 28.57
CA ARG A 164 5.73 -51.21 27.11
C ARG A 164 5.28 -49.97 26.34
N PHE A 165 4.41 -49.14 26.94
CA PHE A 165 3.96 -47.87 26.34
C PHE A 165 5.01 -46.75 26.40
N ARG A 166 6.14 -46.96 27.07
CA ARG A 166 7.20 -45.95 27.20
C ARG A 166 7.62 -45.28 25.88
N PRO A 167 7.87 -45.99 24.75
CA PRO A 167 8.28 -45.33 23.51
C PRO A 167 7.21 -44.39 22.93
N LEU A 168 5.93 -44.71 23.13
CA LEU A 168 4.81 -43.85 22.73
C LEU A 168 4.84 -42.54 23.51
N ILE A 169 5.01 -42.63 24.83
CA ILE A 169 5.02 -41.46 25.71
C ILE A 169 6.27 -40.61 25.45
N GLU A 170 7.43 -41.24 25.26
CA GLU A 170 8.67 -40.53 24.90
C GLU A 170 8.51 -39.72 23.61
N ARG A 171 7.87 -40.31 22.60
CA ARG A 171 7.56 -39.62 21.35
C ARG A 171 6.57 -38.47 21.56
N ALA A 172 5.50 -38.70 22.31
CA ALA A 172 4.46 -37.72 22.57
C ALA A 172 5.03 -36.44 23.22
N ILE A 173 5.86 -36.62 24.25
CA ILE A 173 6.50 -35.49 24.96
C ILE A 173 7.45 -34.74 24.03
N GLY A 174 8.28 -35.45 23.25
CA GLY A 174 9.17 -34.81 22.27
C GLY A 174 8.43 -34.01 21.19
N ASP A 175 7.31 -34.53 20.67
CA ASP A 175 6.49 -33.83 19.67
C ASP A 175 5.80 -32.58 20.26
N ILE A 176 5.44 -32.61 21.54
CA ILE A 176 4.92 -31.44 22.26
C ILE A 176 6.00 -30.36 22.38
N GLU A 177 7.18 -30.71 22.91
CA GLU A 177 8.30 -29.78 23.10
C GLU A 177 8.67 -29.08 21.80
N HIS A 178 8.84 -29.86 20.72
CA HIS A 178 9.22 -29.32 19.43
C HIS A 178 8.18 -28.35 18.85
N LYS A 179 6.89 -28.63 19.06
CA LYS A 179 5.81 -27.75 18.59
C LYS A 179 5.76 -26.44 19.38
N GLU A 180 5.97 -26.45 20.69
CA GLU A 180 6.00 -25.22 21.49
C GLU A 180 7.20 -24.34 21.12
N GLU A 181 8.38 -24.94 20.88
CA GLU A 181 9.56 -24.22 20.43
C GLU A 181 9.33 -23.54 19.07
N LEU A 182 8.76 -24.28 18.10
CA LEU A 182 8.42 -23.74 16.80
C LEU A 182 7.38 -22.61 16.90
N GLN A 183 6.34 -22.76 17.70
CA GLN A 183 5.32 -21.72 17.89
C GLN A 183 5.91 -20.45 18.49
N THR A 184 6.79 -20.58 19.48
CA THR A 184 7.48 -19.45 20.11
C THR A 184 8.38 -18.74 19.10
N LEU A 185 9.14 -19.50 18.32
CA LEU A 185 10.02 -18.96 17.28
C LEU A 185 9.23 -18.23 16.19
N VAL A 186 8.14 -18.83 15.70
CA VAL A 186 7.27 -18.20 14.69
C VAL A 186 6.67 -16.90 15.24
N SER A 187 6.16 -16.91 16.47
CA SER A 187 5.61 -15.70 17.11
C SER A 187 6.64 -14.57 17.19
N LEU A 188 7.85 -14.88 17.68
CA LEU A 188 8.94 -13.91 17.80
C LEU A 188 9.36 -13.36 16.43
N ARG A 189 9.54 -14.22 15.43
CA ARG A 189 9.88 -13.81 14.06
C ARG A 189 8.78 -12.97 13.41
N THR A 190 7.52 -13.31 13.66
CA THR A 190 6.38 -12.54 13.13
C THR A 190 6.36 -11.13 13.73
N GLN A 191 6.66 -10.99 15.02
CA GLN A 191 6.76 -9.68 15.67
C GLN A 191 7.94 -8.85 15.13
N GLU A 192 9.14 -9.45 15.03
CA GLU A 192 10.32 -8.77 14.46
C GLU A 192 10.06 -8.26 13.04
N LEU A 193 9.40 -9.07 12.21
CA LEU A 193 9.03 -8.70 10.85
C LEU A 193 8.04 -7.53 10.82
N GLN A 194 7.03 -7.56 11.70
CA GLN A 194 6.03 -6.50 11.80
C GLN A 194 6.68 -5.16 12.19
N GLU A 195 7.57 -5.17 13.18
CA GLU A 195 8.29 -3.97 13.63
C GLU A 195 9.21 -3.41 12.54
N ALA A 196 9.98 -4.28 11.87
CA ALA A 196 10.84 -3.87 10.76
C ALA A 196 10.04 -3.27 9.59
N ARG A 197 8.87 -3.86 9.28
CA ARG A 197 7.97 -3.36 8.23
C ARG A 197 7.42 -1.98 8.58
N GLN A 198 6.92 -1.77 9.80
CA GLN A 198 6.39 -0.48 10.24
C GLN A 198 7.46 0.62 10.21
N ALA A 199 8.70 0.30 10.61
CA ALA A 199 9.81 1.25 10.54
C ALA A 199 10.12 1.65 9.08
N ALA A 200 10.10 0.68 8.16
CA ALA A 200 10.31 0.93 6.74
C ALA A 200 9.21 1.78 6.10
N GLU A 201 7.93 1.50 6.40
CA GLU A 201 6.78 2.26 5.91
C GLU A 201 6.85 3.73 6.37
N LYS A 202 7.10 3.96 7.67
CA LYS A 202 7.24 5.31 8.24
C LYS A 202 8.40 6.09 7.62
N ALA A 203 9.53 5.42 7.37
CA ALA A 203 10.67 6.04 6.70
C ALA A 203 10.31 6.47 5.26
N ASN A 204 9.55 5.65 4.53
CA ASN A 204 9.13 5.95 3.17
C ASN A 204 8.13 7.12 3.10
N GLU A 205 7.17 7.16 4.02
CA GLU A 205 6.23 8.30 4.15
C GLU A 205 6.97 9.61 4.42
N THR A 206 7.91 9.60 5.38
CA THR A 206 8.72 10.77 5.73
C THR A 206 9.57 11.25 4.55
N LYS A 207 10.20 10.32 3.82
CA LYS A 207 10.95 10.60 2.59
C LYS A 207 10.06 11.28 1.54
N SER A 208 8.84 10.79 1.37
CA SER A 208 7.90 11.30 0.37
C SER A 208 7.37 12.69 0.72
N GLN A 209 7.02 12.91 1.99
CA GLN A 209 6.62 14.24 2.49
C GLN A 209 7.76 15.26 2.36
N PHE A 210 8.99 14.86 2.66
CA PHE A 210 10.16 15.71 2.50
C PHE A 210 10.36 16.12 1.03
N LEU A 211 10.26 15.17 0.10
CA LEU A 211 10.39 15.47 -1.33
C LEU A 211 9.27 16.41 -1.80
N ALA A 212 8.01 16.16 -1.41
CA ALA A 212 6.87 17.02 -1.71
C ALA A 212 7.07 18.47 -1.24
N MET A 213 7.50 18.66 0.01
CA MET A 213 7.82 19.97 0.59
C MET A 213 8.97 20.64 -0.17
N MET A 214 10.08 19.93 -0.39
CA MET A 214 11.24 20.48 -1.10
C MET A 214 10.89 20.92 -2.52
N SER A 215 10.02 20.20 -3.23
CA SER A 215 9.57 20.66 -4.54
C SER A 215 8.76 21.95 -4.46
N HIS A 216 7.89 22.12 -3.47
CA HIS A 216 7.14 23.36 -3.32
C HIS A 216 8.11 24.53 -3.05
N GLU A 217 9.07 24.32 -2.15
CA GLU A 217 10.11 25.29 -1.80
C GLU A 217 11.08 25.59 -2.96
N LEU A 218 11.29 24.65 -3.89
CA LEU A 218 12.07 24.88 -5.11
C LEU A 218 11.25 25.52 -6.23
N ARG A 219 9.95 25.25 -6.27
CA ARG A 219 9.01 25.78 -7.28
C ARG A 219 8.82 27.30 -7.13
N THR A 220 8.65 27.76 -5.90
CA THR A 220 8.41 29.17 -5.57
C THR A 220 9.52 30.12 -6.07
N PRO A 221 10.82 29.91 -5.77
CA PRO A 221 11.88 30.77 -6.29
C PRO A 221 12.08 30.61 -7.80
N LEU A 222 11.83 29.42 -8.36
CA LEU A 222 11.95 29.19 -9.80
C LEU A 222 10.90 29.96 -10.60
N ASN A 223 9.66 29.98 -10.12
CA ASN A 223 8.58 30.79 -10.68
C ASN A 223 8.87 32.29 -10.59
N ALA A 224 9.49 32.73 -9.49
CA ALA A 224 9.95 34.12 -9.37
C ALA A 224 11.03 34.46 -10.42
N VAL A 225 11.95 33.54 -10.70
CA VAL A 225 12.96 33.70 -11.77
C VAL A 225 12.29 33.75 -13.15
N ILE A 226 11.30 32.89 -13.43
CA ILE A 226 10.53 32.92 -14.69
C ILE A 226 9.81 34.25 -14.86
N GLY A 227 9.11 34.73 -13.83
CA GLY A 227 8.43 36.02 -13.87
C GLY A 227 9.39 37.20 -14.09
N ILE A 228 10.58 37.16 -13.48
CA ILE A 228 11.63 38.17 -13.72
C ILE A 228 12.16 38.10 -15.16
N ILE A 229 12.30 36.91 -15.74
CA ILE A 229 12.71 36.72 -17.14
C ILE A 229 11.65 37.30 -18.10
N GLU A 230 10.36 37.05 -17.84
CA GLU A 230 9.26 37.63 -18.62
C GLU A 230 9.25 39.17 -18.52
N LEU A 231 9.49 39.73 -17.34
CA LEU A 231 9.59 41.18 -17.13
C LEU A 231 10.78 41.80 -17.88
N LEU A 232 11.95 41.15 -17.86
CA LEU A 232 13.14 41.61 -18.58
C LEU A 232 12.94 41.59 -20.10
N ARG A 233 12.04 40.75 -20.60
CA ARG A 233 11.75 40.57 -22.04
C ARG A 233 11.10 41.80 -22.68
N ARG A 234 10.53 42.70 -21.88
CA ARG A 234 9.87 43.95 -22.35
C ARG A 234 10.83 45.01 -22.87
N ASP A 235 12.03 45.14 -22.30
CA ASP A 235 13.01 46.20 -22.62
C ASP A 235 14.30 45.65 -23.26
N SER A 236 14.24 44.45 -23.83
CA SER A 236 15.40 43.68 -24.26
C SER A 236 15.66 43.80 -25.76
N ASP A 237 16.92 44.05 -26.14
CA ASP A 237 17.41 43.95 -27.51
C ASP A 237 17.37 42.48 -28.02
N GLU A 238 17.49 42.28 -29.34
CA GLU A 238 17.39 40.96 -30.01
C GLU A 238 18.35 39.90 -29.42
N HIS A 239 19.51 40.32 -28.90
CA HIS A 239 20.46 39.45 -28.19
C HIS A 239 20.02 39.09 -26.76
N GLN A 240 19.43 40.04 -26.03
CA GLN A 240 18.91 39.85 -24.68
C GLN A 240 17.65 38.95 -24.70
N ASN A 241 16.78 39.12 -25.70
CA ASN A 241 15.64 38.22 -25.91
C ASN A 241 16.09 36.77 -26.15
N LYS A 242 17.17 36.53 -26.90
CA LYS A 242 17.74 35.18 -27.05
C LYS A 242 18.28 34.60 -25.74
N LEU A 243 18.87 35.43 -24.87
CA LEU A 243 19.31 34.97 -23.54
C LEU A 243 18.12 34.68 -22.62
N LEU A 244 17.11 35.56 -22.62
CA LEU A 244 15.91 35.40 -21.81
C LEU A 244 15.13 34.15 -22.20
N THR A 245 14.93 33.89 -23.50
CA THR A 245 14.33 32.63 -23.98
C THR A 245 15.16 31.41 -23.55
N ARG A 246 16.49 31.51 -23.46
CA ARG A 246 17.32 30.41 -22.94
C ARG A 246 17.15 30.22 -21.43
N MET A 247 17.01 31.30 -20.67
CA MET A 247 16.77 31.22 -19.22
C MET A 247 15.37 30.69 -18.92
N GLU A 248 14.35 31.12 -19.67
CA GLU A 248 12.96 30.65 -19.61
C GLU A 248 12.90 29.14 -19.85
N ASN A 249 13.48 28.68 -20.97
CA ASN A 249 13.57 27.24 -21.28
C ASN A 249 14.35 26.44 -20.22
N SER A 250 15.36 27.04 -19.58
CA SER A 250 16.13 26.38 -18.51
C SER A 250 15.34 26.29 -17.20
N ALA A 251 14.49 27.29 -16.93
CA ALA A 251 13.62 27.29 -15.77
C ALA A 251 12.46 26.31 -15.95
N ASP A 252 11.84 26.26 -17.13
CA ASP A 252 10.85 25.24 -17.49
C ASP A 252 11.42 23.82 -17.40
N LEU A 253 12.66 23.62 -17.86
CA LEU A 253 13.34 22.34 -17.71
C LEU A 253 13.52 21.97 -16.24
N LEU A 254 14.01 22.87 -15.39
CA LEU A 254 14.11 22.63 -13.94
C LEU A 254 12.74 22.30 -13.33
N HIS A 255 11.70 23.01 -13.77
CA HIS A 255 10.34 22.79 -13.32
C HIS A 255 9.84 21.39 -13.66
N ALA A 256 10.11 20.93 -14.88
CA ALA A 256 9.79 19.58 -15.33
C ALA A 256 10.58 18.52 -14.57
N ILE A 257 11.88 18.73 -14.32
CA ILE A 257 12.73 17.79 -13.56
C ILE A 257 12.24 17.64 -12.12
N ILE A 258 11.91 18.75 -11.46
CA ILE A 258 11.39 18.74 -10.09
C ILE A 258 10.02 18.03 -10.07
N GLY A 259 9.16 18.30 -11.05
CA GLY A 259 7.89 17.60 -11.23
C GLY A 259 8.06 16.09 -11.40
N ASP A 260 8.99 15.66 -12.26
CA ASP A 260 9.29 14.26 -12.52
C ASP A 260 9.82 13.52 -11.28
N ILE A 261 10.72 14.15 -10.51
CA ILE A 261 11.26 13.57 -9.27
C ILE A 261 10.16 13.40 -8.21
N LEU A 262 9.27 14.37 -8.11
CA LEU A 262 8.12 14.27 -7.23
C LEU A 262 7.16 13.17 -7.64
N ASP A 263 6.80 13.12 -8.92
CA ASP A 263 5.88 12.09 -9.41
C ASP A 263 6.47 10.72 -9.03
N ILE A 264 7.76 10.47 -9.23
CA ILE A 264 8.41 9.22 -8.77
C ILE A 264 8.29 8.99 -7.25
N SER A 265 8.47 10.03 -6.44
CA SER A 265 8.35 9.90 -4.99
C SER A 265 6.91 9.59 -4.54
N VAL A 266 5.91 10.20 -5.17
CA VAL A 266 4.49 9.93 -4.87
C VAL A 266 4.13 8.52 -5.35
N ILE A 267 4.72 8.08 -6.46
CA ILE A 267 4.60 6.74 -7.02
C ILE A 267 5.18 5.68 -6.06
N GLU A 268 6.40 5.86 -5.57
CA GLU A 268 7.06 4.94 -4.61
C GLU A 268 6.28 4.78 -3.30
N SER A 269 5.51 5.80 -2.91
CA SER A 269 4.70 5.77 -1.68
C SER A 269 3.34 5.06 -1.84
N GLY A 270 2.92 4.73 -3.07
CA GLY A 270 1.63 4.09 -3.36
C GLY A 270 0.39 4.97 -3.14
N HIS A 271 0.55 6.26 -2.83
CA HIS A 271 -0.55 7.18 -2.47
C HIS A 271 -1.11 8.01 -3.64
N SER A 272 -0.81 7.64 -4.89
CA SER A 272 -1.28 8.39 -6.07
C SER A 272 -2.80 8.21 -6.29
N ARG A 273 -3.57 9.30 -6.18
CA ARG A 273 -5.01 9.33 -6.50
C ARG A 273 -5.24 9.97 -7.88
N LEU A 274 -6.11 9.37 -8.70
CA LEU A 274 -6.55 9.94 -9.98
C LEU A 274 -7.63 10.99 -9.78
N ASN A 275 -7.51 12.12 -10.47
CA ASN A 275 -8.57 13.14 -10.55
C ASN A 275 -9.41 12.92 -11.82
N LYS A 276 -10.25 11.88 -11.81
CA LYS A 276 -11.10 11.54 -12.96
C LYS A 276 -12.27 12.53 -13.04
N GLN A 277 -12.51 13.07 -14.24
CA GLN A 277 -13.62 13.96 -14.54
C GLN A 277 -14.17 13.71 -15.95
N TRP A 278 -15.43 14.06 -16.17
CA TRP A 278 -16.06 13.97 -17.50
C TRP A 278 -15.55 15.10 -18.39
N ILE A 279 -14.94 14.75 -19.51
CA ILE A 279 -14.34 15.72 -20.43
C ILE A 279 -14.66 15.41 -21.89
N ASN A 280 -14.71 16.46 -22.71
CA ASN A 280 -14.56 16.34 -24.16
C ASN A 280 -13.08 16.03 -24.47
N LEU A 281 -12.80 14.75 -24.65
CA LEU A 281 -11.45 14.25 -24.84
C LEU A 281 -10.86 14.66 -26.20
N HIS A 282 -11.70 14.78 -27.23
CA HIS A 282 -11.23 15.14 -28.58
C HIS A 282 -10.55 16.51 -28.57
N ASP A 283 -11.21 17.54 -28.04
CA ASP A 283 -10.72 18.92 -28.11
C ASP A 283 -9.51 19.13 -27.20
N ARG A 284 -9.49 18.47 -26.04
CA ARG A 284 -8.34 18.48 -25.13
C ARG A 284 -7.09 17.86 -25.77
N LEU A 285 -7.23 16.72 -26.45
CA LEU A 285 -6.13 16.09 -27.15
C LEU A 285 -5.64 16.94 -28.34
N ALA A 286 -6.55 17.50 -29.14
CA ALA A 286 -6.19 18.36 -30.25
C ALA A 286 -5.32 19.55 -29.80
N ASN A 287 -5.74 20.25 -28.74
CA ASN A 287 -4.99 21.37 -28.19
C ASN A 287 -3.63 20.94 -27.60
N ALA A 288 -3.55 19.75 -27.01
CA ALA A 288 -2.30 19.25 -26.42
C ALA A 288 -1.19 18.99 -27.46
N PHE A 289 -1.54 18.64 -28.70
CA PHE A 289 -0.57 18.33 -29.76
C PHE A 289 -0.11 19.53 -30.58
N GLU A 290 -0.78 20.69 -30.49
CA GLU A 290 -0.43 21.88 -31.26
C GLU A 290 1.04 22.29 -31.05
N TYR A 291 1.52 22.19 -29.81
CA TYR A 291 2.93 22.46 -29.47
C TYR A 291 3.89 21.49 -30.20
N HIS A 292 3.58 20.20 -30.19
CA HIS A 292 4.42 19.16 -30.81
C HIS A 292 4.42 19.24 -32.34
N GLU A 293 3.30 19.60 -32.95
CA GLU A 293 3.22 19.85 -34.38
C GLU A 293 4.14 21.02 -34.79
N LYS A 294 4.10 22.12 -34.02
CA LYS A 294 4.99 23.27 -34.22
C LYS A 294 6.46 22.89 -34.05
N SER A 295 6.79 22.13 -33.01
CA SER A 295 8.15 21.65 -32.71
C SER A 295 8.69 20.72 -33.81
N ALA A 296 7.88 19.78 -34.29
CA ALA A 296 8.22 18.89 -35.39
C ALA A 296 8.47 19.68 -36.69
N SER A 297 7.60 20.64 -37.01
CA SER A 297 7.75 21.51 -38.19
C SER A 297 9.03 22.34 -38.15
N GLN A 298 9.39 22.91 -37.00
CA GLN A 298 10.67 23.62 -36.80
C GLN A 298 11.90 22.72 -37.02
N LYS A 299 11.79 21.42 -36.72
CA LYS A 299 12.84 20.41 -36.97
C LYS A 299 12.80 19.84 -38.40
N GLY A 300 11.80 20.22 -39.21
CA GLY A 300 11.60 19.72 -40.57
C GLY A 300 11.06 18.28 -40.65
N LEU A 301 10.35 17.82 -39.61
CA LEU A 301 9.70 16.50 -39.56
C LEU A 301 8.24 16.59 -40.01
N ALA A 302 7.75 15.54 -40.67
CA ALA A 302 6.31 15.38 -40.91
C ALA A 302 5.63 14.90 -39.61
N PHE A 303 4.56 15.59 -39.20
CA PHE A 303 3.74 15.22 -38.04
C PHE A 303 2.33 14.83 -38.49
N GLU A 304 1.94 13.58 -38.27
CA GLU A 304 0.62 13.05 -38.66
C GLU A 304 -0.22 12.81 -37.40
N LEU A 305 -1.36 13.50 -37.27
CA LEU A 305 -2.27 13.34 -36.13
C LEU A 305 -3.63 12.81 -36.60
N GLU A 306 -4.02 11.63 -36.12
CA GLU A 306 -5.35 11.05 -36.35
C GLU A 306 -6.06 10.80 -35.00
N ILE A 307 -7.15 11.54 -34.74
CA ILE A 307 -7.98 11.40 -33.53
C ILE A 307 -9.36 10.85 -33.93
N GLN A 308 -9.60 9.57 -33.68
CA GLN A 308 -10.87 8.89 -33.85
C GLN A 308 -11.57 8.72 -32.48
N VAL A 309 -11.88 9.84 -31.86
CA VAL A 309 -12.64 9.92 -30.60
C VAL A 309 -13.92 10.69 -30.87
N CYS A 310 -15.07 10.10 -30.55
CA CYS A 310 -16.36 10.70 -30.89
C CYS A 310 -16.61 11.95 -30.03
N ARG A 311 -16.80 13.11 -30.67
CA ARG A 311 -17.10 14.39 -30.01
C ARG A 311 -18.47 14.44 -29.31
N ALA A 312 -19.37 13.52 -29.65
CA ALA A 312 -20.71 13.44 -29.07
C ALA A 312 -20.74 12.78 -27.67
N TYR A 313 -19.57 12.42 -27.13
CA TYR A 313 -19.43 11.75 -25.85
C TYR A 313 -18.44 12.49 -24.96
N GLU A 314 -18.71 12.48 -23.66
CA GLU A 314 -17.72 12.79 -22.64
C GLU A 314 -17.10 11.51 -22.11
N TYR A 315 -15.85 11.61 -21.68
CA TYR A 315 -15.06 10.49 -21.20
C TYR A 315 -14.63 10.76 -19.76
N PHE A 316 -14.80 9.78 -18.87
CA PHE A 316 -14.40 9.89 -17.47
C PHE A 316 -12.94 9.47 -17.31
N ILE A 317 -12.04 10.45 -17.28
CA ILE A 317 -10.60 10.24 -17.26
C ILE A 317 -9.89 11.40 -16.54
N ASP A 318 -8.65 11.20 -16.12
CA ASP A 318 -7.79 12.28 -15.61
C ASP A 318 -7.08 12.97 -16.80
N PRO A 319 -7.48 14.19 -17.20
CA PRO A 319 -6.89 14.88 -18.34
C PRO A 319 -5.42 15.22 -18.13
N ALA A 320 -5.01 15.58 -16.91
CA ALA A 320 -3.65 16.01 -16.65
C ALA A 320 -2.67 14.85 -16.85
N ARG A 321 -2.99 13.67 -16.29
CA ARG A 321 -2.16 12.46 -16.43
C ARG A 321 -2.17 11.93 -17.86
N LEU A 322 -3.31 11.98 -18.54
CA LEU A 322 -3.41 11.58 -19.95
C LEU A 322 -2.56 12.47 -20.86
N ILE A 323 -2.65 13.79 -20.67
CA ILE A 323 -1.84 14.75 -21.44
C ILE A 323 -0.35 14.52 -21.14
N GLN A 324 0.03 14.29 -19.88
CA GLN A 324 1.41 14.00 -19.50
C GLN A 324 1.98 12.76 -20.21
N ILE A 325 1.22 11.65 -20.23
CA ILE A 325 1.58 10.42 -20.95
C ILE A 325 1.86 10.74 -22.43
N VAL A 326 0.91 11.42 -23.06
CA VAL A 326 0.93 11.70 -24.49
C VAL A 326 2.06 12.67 -24.86
N PHE A 327 2.24 13.71 -24.05
CA PHE A 327 3.27 14.72 -24.21
C PHE A 327 4.68 14.11 -24.11
N ASN A 328 4.87 13.22 -23.13
CA ASN A 328 6.14 12.50 -22.95
C ASN A 328 6.49 11.62 -24.15
N LEU A 329 5.52 10.85 -24.67
CA LEU A 329 5.75 9.97 -25.82
C LEU A 329 6.02 10.77 -27.10
N ALA A 330 5.18 11.76 -27.42
CA ALA A 330 5.33 12.57 -28.63
C ALA A 330 6.61 13.41 -28.59
N GLY A 331 6.93 14.00 -27.43
CA GLY A 331 8.17 14.73 -27.21
C GLY A 331 9.40 13.86 -27.42
N ASN A 332 9.41 12.63 -26.88
CA ASN A 332 10.51 11.69 -27.11
C ASN A 332 10.65 11.32 -28.59
N SER A 333 9.55 11.00 -29.28
CA SER A 333 9.57 10.66 -30.70
C SER A 333 10.12 11.80 -31.58
N ILE A 334 9.77 13.06 -31.30
CA ILE A 334 10.34 14.23 -32.01
C ILE A 334 11.82 14.42 -31.66
N LYS A 335 12.18 14.27 -30.37
CA LYS A 335 13.54 14.42 -29.88
C LYS A 335 14.51 13.46 -30.58
N PHE A 336 14.14 12.18 -30.70
CA PHE A 336 14.99 11.10 -31.23
C PHE A 336 14.83 10.83 -32.73
N THR A 337 14.02 11.63 -33.44
CA THR A 337 13.89 11.57 -34.89
C THR A 337 14.53 12.80 -35.52
N ASP A 338 15.57 12.62 -36.33
CA ASP A 338 16.26 13.74 -37.00
C ASP A 338 15.67 14.06 -38.38
N LYS A 339 15.20 13.03 -39.11
CA LYS A 339 14.55 13.14 -40.42
C LYS A 339 13.47 12.06 -40.55
N GLY A 340 12.38 12.38 -41.23
CA GLY A 340 11.28 11.46 -41.47
C GLY A 340 9.98 11.96 -40.85
N LYS A 341 9.26 11.09 -40.15
CA LYS A 341 7.94 11.43 -39.61
C LYS A 341 7.67 10.87 -38.22
N VAL A 342 6.78 11.56 -37.51
CA VAL A 342 6.17 11.12 -36.26
C VAL A 342 4.66 11.08 -36.49
N SER A 343 4.03 9.98 -36.15
CA SER A 343 2.59 9.78 -36.32
C SER A 343 1.92 9.39 -35.01
N VAL A 344 0.82 10.04 -34.69
CA VAL A 344 0.01 9.81 -33.50
C VAL A 344 -1.39 9.38 -33.93
N HIS A 345 -1.80 8.21 -33.47
CA HIS A 345 -3.12 7.65 -33.75
C HIS A 345 -3.83 7.38 -32.42
N ILE A 346 -4.99 8.00 -32.23
CA ILE A 346 -5.79 7.85 -31.01
C ILE A 346 -7.18 7.38 -31.40
N ARG A 347 -7.61 6.23 -30.87
CA ARG A 347 -8.90 5.62 -31.22
C ARG A 347 -9.65 5.19 -29.96
N SER A 348 -10.95 5.47 -29.93
CA SER A 348 -11.84 4.92 -28.90
C SER A 348 -12.61 3.73 -29.48
N GLU A 349 -12.37 2.53 -28.97
CA GLU A 349 -13.03 1.29 -29.38
C GLU A 349 -13.49 0.50 -28.16
N LYS A 350 -14.78 0.10 -28.11
CA LYS A 350 -15.34 -0.80 -27.08
C LYS A 350 -14.96 -0.42 -25.63
N GLN A 351 -15.10 0.85 -25.27
CA GLN A 351 -14.74 1.37 -23.93
C GLN A 351 -13.23 1.32 -23.62
N LEU A 352 -12.37 1.24 -24.63
CA LEU A 352 -10.92 1.38 -24.50
C LEU A 352 -10.43 2.58 -25.32
N LEU A 353 -9.47 3.32 -24.78
CA LEU A 353 -8.66 4.28 -25.52
C LEU A 353 -7.38 3.59 -25.96
N LYS A 354 -7.15 3.54 -27.27
CA LYS A 354 -5.88 3.09 -27.83
C LYS A 354 -5.12 4.30 -28.34
N ILE A 355 -3.92 4.53 -27.81
CA ILE A 355 -3.01 5.60 -28.20
C ILE A 355 -1.77 4.97 -28.79
N GLN A 356 -1.45 5.30 -30.02
CA GLN A 356 -0.26 4.81 -30.71
C GLN A 356 0.60 5.98 -31.16
N VAL A 357 1.84 6.03 -30.69
CA VAL A 357 2.84 7.03 -31.10
C VAL A 357 3.95 6.27 -31.81
N ALA A 358 4.15 6.58 -33.09
CA ALA A 358 5.15 5.94 -33.94
C ALA A 358 6.11 6.98 -34.52
N ASP A 359 7.39 6.65 -34.54
CA ASP A 359 8.44 7.46 -35.15
C ASP A 359 9.30 6.65 -36.11
N THR A 360 9.97 7.34 -37.03
CA THR A 360 10.97 6.78 -37.94
C THR A 360 12.40 7.08 -37.47
N GLY A 361 12.60 7.21 -36.16
CA GLY A 361 13.86 7.65 -35.57
C GLY A 361 14.93 6.55 -35.52
N ILE A 362 15.90 6.74 -34.62
CA ILE A 362 17.06 5.84 -34.47
C ILE A 362 16.69 4.40 -34.08
N GLY A 363 15.51 4.20 -33.49
CA GLY A 363 15.10 2.91 -32.92
C GLY A 363 16.01 2.43 -31.78
N MET A 364 15.69 1.27 -31.22
CA MET A 364 16.41 0.65 -30.10
C MET A 364 16.74 -0.81 -30.42
N ASP A 365 17.78 -1.34 -29.78
CA ASP A 365 18.11 -2.77 -29.81
C ASP A 365 17.32 -3.54 -28.73
N SER A 366 17.36 -4.88 -28.81
CA SER A 366 16.62 -5.76 -27.91
C SER A 366 17.12 -5.72 -26.46
N GLY A 367 18.38 -5.36 -26.20
CA GLY A 367 18.91 -5.23 -24.84
C GLY A 367 18.33 -4.02 -24.13
N SER A 368 18.27 -2.87 -24.81
CA SER A 368 17.75 -1.62 -24.25
C SER A 368 16.22 -1.59 -24.07
N LEU A 369 15.46 -2.40 -24.83
CA LEU A 369 14.01 -2.50 -24.65
C LEU A 369 13.61 -3.01 -23.26
N ASN A 370 14.38 -3.92 -22.68
CA ASN A 370 14.08 -4.50 -21.36
C ASN A 370 14.31 -3.53 -20.21
N GLN A 371 15.14 -2.50 -20.40
CA GLN A 371 15.50 -1.50 -19.38
C GLN A 371 14.86 -0.13 -19.66
N LEU A 372 14.03 -0.03 -20.69
CA LEU A 372 13.49 1.24 -21.19
C LEU A 372 12.62 1.99 -20.15
N PHE A 373 11.93 1.24 -19.30
CA PHE A 373 11.03 1.78 -18.28
C PHE A 373 11.66 1.84 -16.89
N GLU A 374 12.95 1.48 -16.76
CA GLU A 374 13.67 1.60 -15.50
C GLU A 374 14.03 3.07 -15.24
N PRO A 375 13.79 3.60 -14.02
CA PRO A 375 14.14 4.97 -13.69
C PRO A 375 15.63 5.26 -13.91
N PHE A 376 15.96 6.45 -14.42
CA PHE A 376 17.32 6.95 -14.65
C PHE A 376 18.15 6.20 -15.71
N MET A 377 17.58 5.21 -16.40
CA MET A 377 18.28 4.49 -17.45
C MET A 377 18.25 5.25 -18.79
N GLN A 378 19.41 5.38 -19.43
CA GLN A 378 19.57 6.03 -20.73
C GLN A 378 20.30 5.11 -21.70
N VAL A 379 19.79 5.01 -22.93
CA VAL A 379 20.22 4.03 -23.93
C VAL A 379 21.58 4.38 -24.59
N ASP A 380 22.06 5.62 -24.52
CA ASP A 380 23.35 6.03 -25.11
C ASP A 380 24.06 7.16 -24.34
N ASN A 381 25.30 6.91 -23.88
CA ASN A 381 26.17 7.89 -23.21
C ASN A 381 27.00 8.77 -24.18
N THR A 382 27.01 8.47 -25.48
CA THR A 382 27.96 9.06 -26.46
C THR A 382 27.41 10.23 -27.28
N ARG A 383 26.09 10.44 -27.33
CA ARG A 383 25.44 11.56 -28.06
C ARG A 383 24.55 12.46 -27.18
N THR A 384 24.51 12.19 -25.88
CA THR A 384 23.64 12.82 -24.88
C THR A 384 24.08 14.21 -24.42
N ARG A 385 25.29 14.68 -24.77
CA ARG A 385 25.74 16.04 -24.42
C ARG A 385 24.93 17.16 -25.11
N ASN A 386 24.21 16.88 -26.19
CA ASN A 386 23.42 17.90 -26.90
C ASN A 386 21.90 17.84 -26.61
N TYR A 387 21.39 16.78 -25.98
CA TYR A 387 19.94 16.57 -25.81
C TYR A 387 19.63 15.97 -24.43
N GLY A 388 19.87 16.75 -23.38
CA GLY A 388 19.61 16.37 -21.98
C GLY A 388 18.17 15.90 -21.75
N GLY A 389 18.02 14.77 -21.07
CA GLY A 389 16.76 14.27 -20.54
C GLY A 389 17.04 13.58 -19.21
N THR A 390 16.06 13.52 -18.31
CA THR A 390 16.19 12.94 -16.96
C THR A 390 16.26 11.42 -16.95
N GLY A 391 15.81 10.76 -18.04
CA GLY A 391 15.60 9.31 -18.05
C GLY A 391 14.37 8.87 -17.21
N LEU A 392 13.53 9.82 -16.78
CA LEU A 392 12.39 9.54 -15.91
C LEU A 392 11.05 9.47 -16.64
N GLY A 393 10.91 10.18 -17.77
CA GLY A 393 9.63 10.34 -18.47
C GLY A 393 8.97 9.02 -18.90
N LEU A 394 9.74 8.01 -19.32
CA LEU A 394 9.17 6.70 -19.72
C LEU A 394 8.75 5.86 -18.50
N ALA A 395 9.53 5.88 -17.41
CA ALA A 395 9.16 5.23 -16.15
C ALA A 395 7.86 5.82 -15.58
N ILE A 396 7.73 7.15 -15.57
CA ILE A 396 6.51 7.86 -15.17
C ILE A 396 5.35 7.49 -16.10
N THR A 397 5.59 7.48 -17.42
CA THR A 397 4.56 7.11 -18.41
C THR A 397 4.01 5.70 -18.16
N LYS A 398 4.87 4.72 -17.93
CA LYS A 398 4.45 3.35 -17.61
C LYS A 398 3.60 3.30 -16.34
N HIS A 399 4.07 3.95 -15.29
CA HIS A 399 3.35 3.95 -14.02
C HIS A 399 1.98 4.65 -14.13
N LEU A 400 1.90 5.81 -14.78
CA LEU A 400 0.62 6.50 -14.97
C LEU A 400 -0.37 5.64 -15.77
N VAL A 401 0.09 4.91 -16.78
CA VAL A 401 -0.74 3.97 -17.54
C VAL A 401 -1.25 2.83 -16.66
N GLU A 402 -0.39 2.23 -15.83
CA GLU A 402 -0.77 1.17 -14.88
C GLU A 402 -1.77 1.67 -13.83
N LEU A 403 -1.55 2.88 -13.32
CA LEU A 403 -2.43 3.53 -12.33
C LEU A 403 -3.80 3.91 -12.92
N MET A 404 -3.86 4.13 -14.23
CA MET A 404 -5.10 4.30 -14.99
C MET A 404 -5.73 2.98 -15.44
N ASP A 405 -5.33 1.85 -14.83
CA ASP A 405 -5.80 0.48 -15.12
C ASP A 405 -5.55 0.04 -16.58
N GLY A 406 -4.51 0.60 -17.20
CA GLY A 406 -4.12 0.33 -18.57
C GLY A 406 -2.82 -0.45 -18.70
N TYR A 407 -2.35 -0.60 -19.93
CA TYR A 407 -1.04 -1.20 -20.23
C TYR A 407 -0.35 -0.51 -21.40
N ILE A 408 0.98 -0.51 -21.38
CA ILE A 408 1.86 0.04 -22.42
C ILE A 408 2.69 -1.07 -23.07
N GLN A 409 2.81 -1.02 -24.39
CA GLN A 409 3.64 -1.90 -25.20
C GLN A 409 4.56 -1.06 -26.09
N VAL A 410 5.76 -1.58 -26.33
CA VAL A 410 6.75 -0.94 -27.20
C VAL A 410 7.27 -1.94 -28.23
N SER A 411 7.37 -1.51 -29.48
CA SER A 411 8.03 -2.25 -30.56
C SER A 411 9.02 -1.31 -31.22
N SER A 412 10.30 -1.64 -31.19
CA SER A 412 11.35 -0.82 -31.80
C SER A 412 12.32 -1.68 -32.59
N GLN A 413 12.85 -1.12 -33.68
CA GLN A 413 13.93 -1.72 -34.44
C GLN A 413 14.97 -0.66 -34.80
N LEU A 414 16.24 -0.96 -34.54
CA LEU A 414 17.37 -0.07 -34.84
C LEU A 414 17.30 0.45 -36.28
N LYS A 415 17.37 1.79 -36.43
CA LYS A 415 17.27 2.59 -37.66
C LYS A 415 15.94 2.55 -38.41
N LYS A 416 14.92 1.87 -37.88
CA LYS A 416 13.56 1.91 -38.43
C LYS A 416 12.57 2.71 -37.58
N GLY A 417 12.93 2.98 -36.32
CA GLY A 417 12.15 3.79 -35.39
C GLY A 417 11.42 2.96 -34.34
N THR A 418 10.54 3.61 -33.59
CA THR A 418 9.84 3.04 -32.43
C THR A 418 8.33 3.25 -32.52
N VAL A 419 7.57 2.29 -32.01
CA VAL A 419 6.11 2.36 -31.86
C VAL A 419 5.75 2.08 -30.41
N PHE A 420 5.19 3.07 -29.74
CA PHE A 420 4.55 2.92 -28.44
C PHE A 420 3.04 2.74 -28.63
N THR A 421 2.46 1.77 -27.93
CA THR A 421 1.02 1.51 -27.92
C THR A 421 0.54 1.45 -26.48
N ILE A 422 -0.38 2.35 -26.12
CA ILE A 422 -1.03 2.42 -24.82
C ILE A 422 -2.49 2.04 -24.99
N THR A 423 -3.01 1.24 -24.06
CA THR A 423 -4.42 0.91 -23.96
C THR A 423 -4.92 1.29 -22.58
N LEU A 424 -5.94 2.16 -22.51
CA LEU A 424 -6.56 2.62 -21.26
C LEU A 424 -8.05 2.25 -21.24
N PRO A 425 -8.60 1.80 -20.11
CA PRO A 425 -10.05 1.70 -19.94
C PRO A 425 -10.70 3.08 -19.92
N LEU A 426 -11.83 3.20 -20.60
CA LEU A 426 -12.62 4.43 -20.70
C LEU A 426 -14.07 4.18 -20.33
N GLN A 427 -14.59 5.02 -19.45
CA GLN A 427 -16.04 5.19 -19.33
C GLN A 427 -16.46 6.37 -20.20
N MET A 428 -17.57 6.21 -20.92
CA MET A 428 -18.10 7.22 -21.83
C MET A 428 -19.59 7.45 -21.56
N GLN A 429 -20.02 8.71 -21.61
CA GLN A 429 -21.42 9.09 -21.52
C GLN A 429 -21.79 9.96 -22.72
N ARG A 430 -22.99 9.74 -23.27
CA ARG A 430 -23.44 10.55 -24.40
C ARG A 430 -23.78 11.94 -23.89
N ILE A 431 -23.30 12.97 -24.59
CA ILE A 431 -23.72 14.34 -24.32
C ILE A 431 -25.21 14.43 -24.70
N ILE A 432 -26.07 14.45 -23.70
CA ILE A 432 -27.48 14.79 -23.89
C ILE A 432 -27.53 16.30 -23.85
N LYS A 433 -27.42 16.94 -25.02
CA LYS A 433 -27.83 18.34 -25.13
C LYS A 433 -29.34 18.37 -24.94
N GLU A 434 -29.82 18.72 -23.74
CA GLU A 434 -31.12 19.38 -23.66
C GLU A 434 -31.03 20.61 -24.57
N GLN A 435 -32.05 20.79 -25.41
CA GLN A 435 -32.12 21.91 -26.34
C GLN A 435 -32.21 23.22 -25.55
N ALA A 436 -31.07 23.75 -25.12
CA ALA A 436 -30.88 25.16 -24.86
C ALA A 436 -30.32 25.76 -26.16
N ASN A 437 -31.13 26.60 -26.78
CA ASN A 437 -30.89 27.36 -28.01
C ASN A 437 -29.41 27.60 -28.34
N GLU A 438 -28.91 26.92 -29.38
CA GLU A 438 -27.81 27.43 -30.19
C GLU A 438 -28.36 28.57 -31.07
N GLN A 439 -28.48 29.76 -30.51
CA GLN A 439 -28.51 31.01 -31.27
C GLN A 439 -27.56 32.02 -30.62
N ASP A 440 -26.70 32.59 -31.47
CA ASP A 440 -25.77 33.69 -31.23
C ASP A 440 -24.42 33.39 -30.54
N ILE A 441 -23.47 32.87 -31.33
CA ILE A 441 -22.07 33.33 -31.20
C ILE A 441 -21.92 34.51 -32.18
N ARG A 442 -22.28 35.70 -31.72
CA ARG A 442 -21.89 36.95 -32.38
C ARG A 442 -20.50 37.34 -31.90
N THR A 443 -19.53 37.26 -32.80
CA THR A 443 -18.27 37.99 -32.68
C THR A 443 -18.55 39.50 -32.66
N LEU A 444 -18.35 40.16 -31.51
CA LEU A 444 -18.07 41.59 -31.42
C LEU A 444 -17.10 41.86 -30.25
N PRO A 445 -16.05 42.69 -30.42
CA PRO A 445 -15.23 43.16 -29.32
C PRO A 445 -15.91 44.34 -28.64
N VAL A 446 -16.21 44.22 -27.35
CA VAL A 446 -16.62 45.35 -26.51
C VAL A 446 -15.66 45.41 -25.33
N LYS A 447 -14.93 46.52 -25.21
CA LYS A 447 -14.22 46.90 -23.99
C LYS A 447 -15.28 47.15 -22.91
N SER A 448 -15.40 46.27 -21.93
CA SER A 448 -16.13 46.56 -20.68
C SER A 448 -15.13 46.99 -19.61
N SER A 449 -15.28 48.21 -19.11
CA SER A 449 -14.54 48.73 -17.96
C SER A 449 -15.23 48.23 -16.68
N GLY A 450 -14.81 47.06 -16.17
CA GLY A 450 -15.26 46.53 -14.88
C GLY A 450 -14.25 46.80 -13.76
N ASN A 451 -14.74 47.00 -12.54
CA ASN A 451 -13.94 47.16 -11.33
C ASN A 451 -13.79 45.80 -10.63
N ILE A 452 -12.57 45.28 -10.56
CA ILE A 452 -12.24 43.97 -9.99
C ILE A 452 -11.44 44.16 -8.70
N LEU A 453 -11.92 43.58 -7.60
CA LEU A 453 -11.14 43.43 -6.37
C LEU A 453 -10.36 42.13 -6.43
N VAL A 454 -9.05 42.19 -6.20
CA VAL A 454 -8.18 41.02 -6.06
C VAL A 454 -7.70 40.93 -4.62
N VAL A 455 -7.96 39.80 -3.99
CA VAL A 455 -7.53 39.49 -2.62
C VAL A 455 -6.48 38.38 -2.71
N GLU A 456 -5.22 38.73 -2.51
CA GLU A 456 -4.06 37.83 -2.71
C GLU A 456 -2.93 38.30 -1.80
N ASP A 457 -2.29 37.40 -1.05
CA ASP A 457 -1.24 37.76 -0.08
C ASP A 457 0.17 37.83 -0.71
N THR A 458 0.37 37.12 -1.81
CA THR A 458 1.68 36.95 -2.42
C THR A 458 1.93 38.06 -3.43
N ARG A 459 2.88 38.95 -3.13
CA ARG A 459 3.18 40.13 -3.97
C ARG A 459 3.45 39.81 -5.44
N THR A 460 4.07 38.67 -5.73
CA THR A 460 4.32 38.22 -7.11
C THR A 460 3.02 37.88 -7.84
N ASN A 461 2.10 37.16 -7.19
CA ASN A 461 0.79 36.81 -7.76
C ASN A 461 -0.06 38.06 -7.98
N GLN A 462 -0.04 39.01 -7.04
CA GLN A 462 -0.70 40.31 -7.18
C GLN A 462 -0.24 41.05 -8.44
N VAL A 463 1.08 41.12 -8.68
CA VAL A 463 1.63 41.81 -9.86
C VAL A 463 1.21 41.13 -11.16
N VAL A 464 1.22 39.79 -11.21
CA VAL A 464 0.83 39.02 -12.41
C VAL A 464 -0.64 39.21 -12.72
N ILE A 465 -1.53 39.02 -11.75
CA ILE A 465 -2.97 39.10 -11.97
C ILE A 465 -3.43 40.53 -12.27
N GLN A 466 -2.82 41.54 -11.61
CA GLN A 466 -3.06 42.94 -11.92
C GLN A 466 -2.69 43.26 -13.36
N LEU A 467 -1.52 42.80 -13.81
CA LEU A 467 -1.06 43.07 -15.17
C LEU A 467 -2.01 42.48 -16.22
N LEU A 468 -2.43 41.22 -16.03
CA LEU A 468 -3.34 40.54 -16.94
C LEU A 468 -4.68 41.29 -17.04
N LEU A 469 -5.31 41.56 -15.89
CA LEU A 469 -6.61 42.24 -15.86
C LEU A 469 -6.55 43.68 -16.36
N THR A 470 -5.49 44.43 -16.05
CA THR A 470 -5.30 45.80 -16.58
C THR A 470 -5.03 45.78 -18.10
N GLN A 471 -4.31 44.79 -18.64
CA GLN A 471 -4.14 44.63 -20.10
C GLN A 471 -5.46 44.36 -20.81
N MET A 472 -6.39 43.67 -20.15
CA MET A 472 -7.75 43.45 -20.65
C MET A 472 -8.66 44.67 -20.55
N GLY A 473 -8.23 45.72 -19.83
CA GLY A 473 -8.97 46.98 -19.69
C GLY A 473 -9.81 47.09 -18.42
N TYR A 474 -9.61 46.21 -17.43
CA TYR A 474 -10.28 46.28 -16.13
C TYR A 474 -9.53 47.19 -15.14
N ASN A 475 -10.29 47.83 -14.24
CA ASN A 475 -9.73 48.54 -13.10
C ASN A 475 -9.54 47.53 -11.96
N VAL A 476 -8.32 47.46 -11.40
CA VAL A 476 -7.96 46.43 -10.42
C VAL A 476 -7.55 47.08 -9.11
N THR A 477 -8.26 46.75 -8.04
CA THR A 477 -7.89 47.08 -6.66
C THR A 477 -7.36 45.83 -5.97
N ILE A 478 -6.25 45.93 -5.26
CA ILE A 478 -5.59 44.78 -4.61
C ILE A 478 -5.57 44.97 -3.10
N VAL A 479 -5.87 43.90 -2.38
CA VAL A 479 -5.72 43.81 -0.92
C VAL A 479 -5.02 42.51 -0.52
N ASP A 480 -4.30 42.54 0.60
CA ASP A 480 -3.35 41.48 0.95
C ASP A 480 -3.96 40.30 1.74
N ASN A 481 -5.22 40.39 2.20
CA ASN A 481 -5.87 39.33 2.97
C ASN A 481 -7.40 39.50 3.04
N GLY A 482 -8.09 38.46 3.52
CA GLY A 482 -9.55 38.41 3.63
C GLY A 482 -10.15 39.48 4.56
N GLN A 483 -9.46 39.92 5.60
CA GLN A 483 -9.94 40.96 6.52
C GLN A 483 -10.01 42.33 5.83
N LEU A 484 -8.96 42.70 5.08
CA LEU A 484 -8.94 43.93 4.28
C LEU A 484 -9.99 43.92 3.18
N SER A 485 -10.33 42.75 2.65
CA SER A 485 -11.42 42.63 1.68
C SER A 485 -12.78 43.01 2.27
N LEU A 486 -13.03 42.71 3.55
CA LEU A 486 -14.26 43.11 4.24
C LEU A 486 -14.31 44.62 4.50
N GLU A 487 -13.16 45.23 4.78
CA GLU A 487 -13.06 46.66 5.08
C GLU A 487 -13.22 47.51 3.82
N ILE A 488 -12.63 47.08 2.70
CA ILE A 488 -12.69 47.82 1.44
C ILE A 488 -14.07 47.72 0.77
N VAL A 489 -14.74 46.56 0.88
CA VAL A 489 -16.11 46.36 0.38
C VAL A 489 -17.13 47.17 1.20
N ASP A 490 -16.84 47.48 2.47
CA ASP A 490 -17.68 48.34 3.30
C ASP A 490 -17.47 49.85 3.03
N THR A 491 -16.34 50.25 2.43
CA THR A 491 -15.92 51.66 2.34
C THR A 491 -15.89 52.25 0.93
N GLU A 492 -15.70 51.46 -0.13
CA GLU A 492 -15.64 51.95 -1.52
C GLU A 492 -16.85 51.49 -2.37
N GLU A 493 -17.20 52.26 -3.41
CA GLU A 493 -18.31 51.95 -4.32
C GLU A 493 -18.03 50.70 -5.18
N GLN A 494 -19.04 49.81 -5.20
CA GLN A 494 -19.29 48.59 -5.99
C GLN A 494 -18.14 48.05 -6.87
N PHE A 495 -17.56 46.93 -6.42
CA PHE A 495 -16.84 45.99 -7.28
C PHE A 495 -17.82 45.12 -8.07
N ASP A 496 -17.53 44.92 -9.34
CA ASP A 496 -18.31 44.07 -10.25
C ASP A 496 -17.89 42.59 -10.11
N LEU A 497 -16.66 42.34 -9.67
CA LEU A 497 -16.10 41.02 -9.47
C LEU A 497 -15.07 41.01 -8.35
N ILE A 498 -15.04 39.94 -7.56
CA ILE A 498 -14.00 39.70 -6.56
C ILE A 498 -13.25 38.42 -6.92
N LEU A 499 -11.93 38.52 -7.10
CA LEU A 499 -11.03 37.38 -7.19
C LEU A 499 -10.40 37.15 -5.81
N MET A 500 -10.68 36.02 -5.20
CA MET A 500 -10.38 35.74 -3.79
C MET A 500 -9.45 34.54 -3.67
N ASP A 501 -8.21 34.73 -3.23
CA ASP A 501 -7.33 33.61 -2.88
C ASP A 501 -7.89 32.83 -1.69
N ILE A 502 -7.81 31.50 -1.75
CA ILE A 502 -8.32 30.63 -0.70
C ILE A 502 -7.37 30.64 0.50
N SER A 503 -6.06 30.57 0.27
CA SER A 503 -5.06 30.34 1.31
C SER A 503 -4.28 31.62 1.60
N MET A 504 -4.78 32.42 2.55
CA MET A 504 -4.15 33.67 2.96
C MET A 504 -3.97 33.73 4.50
N PRO A 505 -2.95 34.44 5.00
CA PRO A 505 -2.80 34.73 6.43
C PRO A 505 -3.89 35.67 6.94
N VAL A 506 -4.05 35.71 8.28
CA VAL A 506 -5.04 36.53 9.02
C VAL A 506 -6.48 36.08 8.84
N MET A 507 -6.98 36.03 7.60
CA MET A 507 -8.31 35.52 7.26
C MET A 507 -8.26 34.86 5.89
N ASP A 508 -8.67 33.60 5.84
CA ASP A 508 -8.70 32.82 4.61
C ASP A 508 -9.87 33.24 3.70
N GLY A 509 -9.78 32.87 2.42
CA GLY A 509 -10.78 33.29 1.42
C GLY A 509 -12.17 32.68 1.64
N ILE A 510 -12.24 31.51 2.29
CA ILE A 510 -13.50 30.83 2.59
C ILE A 510 -14.24 31.58 3.70
N GLU A 511 -13.56 31.88 4.80
CA GLU A 511 -14.08 32.65 5.93
C GLU A 511 -14.47 34.07 5.49
N ALA A 512 -13.64 34.71 4.66
CA ALA A 512 -13.93 36.03 4.09
C ALA A 512 -15.21 36.00 3.23
N THR A 513 -15.36 34.99 2.37
CA THR A 513 -16.55 34.82 1.53
C THR A 513 -17.81 34.63 2.37
N GLN A 514 -17.77 33.78 3.39
CA GLN A 514 -18.92 33.56 4.29
C GLN A 514 -19.36 34.85 4.98
N LYS A 515 -18.40 35.67 5.44
CA LYS A 515 -18.69 36.97 6.06
C LYS A 515 -19.26 37.98 5.07
N LEU A 516 -18.73 38.03 3.84
CA LEU A 516 -19.28 38.88 2.77
C LEU A 516 -20.72 38.49 2.43
N ARG A 517 -21.02 37.19 2.32
CA ARG A 517 -22.38 36.68 2.06
C ARG A 517 -23.33 36.93 3.23
N ALA A 518 -22.87 36.77 4.47
CA ALA A 518 -23.66 37.08 5.67
C ALA A 518 -24.03 38.58 5.77
N LYS A 519 -23.19 39.47 5.22
CA LYS A 519 -23.47 40.90 5.07
C LYS A 519 -24.40 41.24 3.90
N GLY A 520 -24.81 40.26 3.09
CA GLY A 520 -25.68 40.44 1.95
C GLY A 520 -24.98 40.94 0.67
N ILE A 521 -23.65 40.84 0.59
CA ILE A 521 -22.91 41.18 -0.62
C ILE A 521 -23.21 40.15 -1.71
N GLY A 522 -23.83 40.61 -2.81
CA GLY A 522 -24.20 39.79 -3.96
C GLY A 522 -23.16 39.74 -5.08
N THR A 523 -22.07 40.52 -4.98
CA THR A 523 -21.01 40.54 -5.99
C THR A 523 -20.45 39.12 -6.23
N PRO A 524 -20.25 38.70 -7.48
CA PRO A 524 -19.64 37.42 -7.79
C PRO A 524 -18.23 37.30 -7.17
N ILE A 525 -17.97 36.19 -6.50
CA ILE A 525 -16.67 35.88 -5.88
C ILE A 525 -16.10 34.65 -6.58
N ILE A 526 -14.92 34.79 -7.19
CA ILE A 526 -14.22 33.71 -7.89
C ILE A 526 -12.99 33.32 -7.09
N ALA A 527 -12.90 32.04 -6.74
CA ALA A 527 -11.80 31.50 -5.94
C ALA A 527 -10.51 31.46 -6.76
N LEU A 528 -9.39 31.93 -6.21
CA LEU A 528 -8.06 31.66 -6.73
C LEU A 528 -7.47 30.49 -5.93
N THR A 529 -7.22 29.36 -6.57
CA THR A 529 -6.82 28.13 -5.87
C THR A 529 -5.55 27.51 -6.42
N ALA A 530 -4.68 27.00 -5.54
CA ALA A 530 -3.55 26.17 -5.93
C ALA A 530 -3.93 24.70 -6.24
N HIS A 531 -5.14 24.27 -5.83
CA HIS A 531 -5.61 22.90 -5.93
C HIS A 531 -6.97 22.83 -6.64
N SER A 532 -7.12 21.87 -7.56
CA SER A 532 -8.35 21.69 -8.33
C SER A 532 -9.13 20.43 -7.94
N THR A 533 -9.00 19.96 -6.69
CA THR A 533 -9.70 18.75 -6.26
C THR A 533 -11.21 19.01 -6.21
N PRO A 534 -12.07 18.00 -6.48
CA PRO A 534 -13.52 18.15 -6.38
C PRO A 534 -13.98 18.58 -4.97
N GLU A 535 -13.26 18.13 -3.93
CA GLU A 535 -13.54 18.45 -2.53
C GLU A 535 -13.27 19.92 -2.21
N ASP A 536 -12.15 20.47 -2.70
CA ASP A 536 -11.83 21.89 -2.54
C ASP A 536 -12.83 22.79 -3.29
N LYS A 537 -13.27 22.36 -4.48
CA LYS A 537 -14.31 23.07 -5.24
C LYS A 537 -15.64 23.10 -4.51
N GLN A 538 -16.06 21.97 -3.94
CA GLN A 538 -17.30 21.89 -3.16
C GLN A 538 -17.25 22.84 -1.96
N ARG A 539 -16.12 22.89 -1.24
CA ARG A 539 -15.91 23.82 -0.12
C ARG A 539 -16.03 25.29 -0.52
N CYS A 540 -15.57 25.66 -1.72
CA CYS A 540 -15.70 27.02 -2.25
C CYS A 540 -17.16 27.38 -2.54
N LEU A 541 -17.88 26.46 -3.20
CA LEU A 541 -19.31 26.66 -3.52
C LEU A 541 -20.18 26.71 -2.26
N ASP A 542 -19.93 25.82 -1.29
CA ASP A 542 -20.63 25.80 0.00
C ASP A 542 -20.42 27.09 0.80
N ALA A 543 -19.26 27.74 0.63
CA ALA A 543 -18.95 29.03 1.23
C ALA A 543 -19.65 30.23 0.55
N GLY A 544 -20.22 30.02 -0.65
CA GLY A 544 -20.92 31.03 -1.44
C GLY A 544 -20.09 31.68 -2.55
N MET A 545 -18.98 31.07 -2.97
CA MET A 545 -18.24 31.46 -4.17
C MET A 545 -18.98 31.01 -5.44
N ASN A 546 -18.74 31.70 -6.56
CA ASN A 546 -19.45 31.54 -7.82
C ASN A 546 -18.69 30.72 -8.85
N ASP A 547 -17.35 30.78 -8.84
CA ASP A 547 -16.47 30.03 -9.73
C ASP A 547 -15.05 29.91 -9.12
N TRP A 548 -14.11 29.31 -9.85
CA TRP A 548 -12.71 29.21 -9.46
C TRP A 548 -11.74 29.35 -10.64
N ILE A 549 -10.53 29.83 -10.36
CA ILE A 549 -9.40 29.90 -11.27
C ILE A 549 -8.22 29.19 -10.59
N VAL A 550 -7.64 28.23 -11.30
CA VAL A 550 -6.48 27.46 -10.81
C VAL A 550 -5.19 28.23 -11.09
N LYS A 551 -4.37 28.41 -10.06
CA LYS A 551 -3.01 28.96 -10.16
C LYS A 551 -2.06 27.89 -10.75
N PRO A 552 -1.14 28.23 -11.67
CA PRO A 552 -0.76 29.57 -12.10
C PRO A 552 -1.71 30.19 -13.12
N PHE A 553 -1.86 31.51 -13.04
CA PHE A 553 -2.72 32.31 -13.90
C PHE A 553 -2.29 32.24 -15.38
N ARG A 554 -3.18 31.75 -16.25
CA ARG A 554 -3.00 31.83 -17.71
C ARG A 554 -3.98 32.84 -18.26
N SER A 555 -3.51 33.76 -19.12
CA SER A 555 -4.33 34.84 -19.71
C SER A 555 -5.66 34.30 -20.23
N HIS A 556 -5.66 33.37 -21.20
CA HIS A 556 -6.91 32.80 -21.76
C HIS A 556 -7.93 32.29 -20.74
N HIS A 557 -7.48 31.67 -19.63
CA HIS A 557 -8.40 31.10 -18.65
C HIS A 557 -8.96 32.16 -17.70
N ILE A 558 -8.15 33.14 -17.32
CA ILE A 558 -8.65 34.32 -16.60
C ILE A 558 -9.63 35.08 -17.48
N ASP A 559 -9.30 35.25 -18.76
CA ASP A 559 -10.14 36.00 -19.69
C ASP A 559 -11.53 35.37 -19.85
N GLU A 560 -11.59 34.06 -20.07
CA GLU A 560 -12.84 33.30 -20.20
C GLU A 560 -13.73 33.44 -18.96
N VAL A 561 -13.15 33.25 -17.77
CA VAL A 561 -13.88 33.28 -16.51
C VAL A 561 -14.30 34.70 -16.15
N VAL A 562 -13.44 35.70 -16.31
CA VAL A 562 -13.79 37.09 -15.98
C VAL A 562 -14.86 37.63 -16.94
N MET A 563 -14.79 37.29 -18.24
CA MET A 563 -15.82 37.72 -19.20
C MET A 563 -17.18 37.08 -18.95
N SER A 564 -17.26 35.85 -18.44
CA SER A 564 -18.54 35.18 -18.20
C SER A 564 -19.36 35.84 -17.09
N TYR A 565 -18.71 36.58 -16.17
CA TYR A 565 -19.35 37.31 -15.07
C TYR A 565 -19.47 38.82 -15.30
N LEU A 566 -18.63 39.42 -16.15
CA LEU A 566 -18.63 40.87 -16.39
C LEU A 566 -19.35 41.32 -17.69
N ASN A 567 -19.65 40.43 -18.64
CA ASN A 567 -20.33 40.76 -19.90
C ASN A 567 -21.77 40.23 -20.00
N GLN A 568 -22.45 40.00 -18.87
CA GLN A 568 -23.87 39.64 -18.86
C GLN A 568 -24.74 40.91 -18.94
N ASP A 569 -25.02 41.38 -20.15
CA ASP A 569 -26.21 42.18 -20.48
C ASP A 569 -27.23 41.31 -21.22
#